data_AF-A0A3S4JVM9-F1
#
_entry.id   AF-A0A3S4JVM9-F1
#
_cell.length_a   1.000
_cell.length_b   1.000
_cell.length_c   1.000
_cell.angle_alpha   90.00
_cell.angle_beta   90.00
_cell.angle_gamma   90.00
#
_symmetry.space_group_name_H-M   'P 1'
#
loop_
_entity.id
_entity.type
_entity.pdbx_description
1 polymer ?
#
loop_
_entity_poly.entity_id
_entity_poly.type
_entity_poly.pdbx_seq_one_letter_code
_entity_poly.pdbx_strand_id
1 'polypeptide(L)'
;MVTPKGKSRKLSTGEITLSRYIYKNSIDYSRVMVHNGSYFPFGLQNEDTAVTPNGEIYFMPKRFKEDFSIANANDQHWFIHEMAHVW
;
A
#
# COMPACT_ATOMS: atom_id res chain seq x y z
N MET A 1 0.46 -15.56 2.26
CA MET A 1 -0.96 -15.83 1.89
C MET A 1 -1.33 -14.87 0.79
N VAL A 2 -2.24 -15.25 -0.11
CA VAL A 2 -2.69 -14.38 -1.20
C VAL A 2 -3.86 -13.52 -0.71
N THR A 3 -3.84 -12.22 -1.00
CA THR A 3 -4.89 -11.25 -0.73
C THR A 3 -5.82 -11.18 -1.94
N PRO A 4 -7.06 -11.69 -1.85
CA PRO A 4 -7.98 -11.68 -2.99
C PRO A 4 -8.32 -10.26 -3.46
N LYS A 5 -8.71 -10.11 -4.73
CA LYS A 5 -9.26 -8.86 -5.26
C LYS A 5 -10.47 -8.40 -4.42
N GLY A 6 -10.50 -7.12 -4.08
CA GLY A 6 -11.52 -6.50 -3.21
C GLY A 6 -11.33 -6.77 -1.72
N LYS A 7 -10.21 -7.37 -1.32
CA LYS A 7 -9.81 -7.54 0.09
C LYS A 7 -8.57 -6.70 0.40
N SER A 8 -8.24 -6.64 1.69
CA SER A 8 -7.09 -5.94 2.20
C SER A 8 -6.29 -6.79 3.16
N ARG A 9 -5.05 -6.36 3.39
CA ARG A 9 -4.13 -6.97 4.35
C ARG A 9 -3.45 -5.88 5.16
N LYS A 10 -2.88 -6.28 6.31
CA LYS A 10 -1.92 -5.45 7.03
C LYS A 10 -0.59 -5.37 6.26
N LEU A 11 0.24 -4.42 6.67
CA LEU A 11 1.62 -4.35 6.22
C LEU A 11 2.39 -5.64 6.54
N SER A 12 3.23 -6.07 5.61
CA SER A 12 4.20 -7.13 5.86
C SER A 12 5.28 -6.65 6.84
N THR A 13 5.99 -7.57 7.49
CA THR A 13 7.16 -7.21 8.32
C THR A 13 8.21 -6.47 7.50
N GLY A 14 8.37 -6.83 6.22
CA GLY A 14 9.30 -6.19 5.30
C GLY A 14 8.89 -4.75 4.97
N GLU A 15 7.61 -4.51 4.69
CA GLU A 15 7.05 -3.17 4.44
C GLU A 15 7.18 -2.28 5.67
N ILE A 16 6.88 -2.79 6.87
CA ILE A 16 7.08 -2.05 8.12
C ILE A 16 8.56 -1.67 8.27
N THR A 17 9.47 -2.60 7.99
CA THR A 17 10.91 -2.35 8.09
C THR A 17 11.36 -1.30 7.07
N LEU A 18 10.90 -1.42 5.82
CA LEU A 18 11.18 -0.47 4.74
C LEU A 18 10.70 0.94 5.09
N SER A 19 9.45 1.08 5.55
CA SER A 19 8.87 2.37 5.92
C SER A 19 9.53 2.97 7.17
N ARG A 20 9.98 2.16 8.13
CA ARG A 20 10.66 2.63 9.34
C ARG A 20 11.99 3.33 9.06
N TYR A 21 12.68 3.01 7.97
CA TYR A 21 13.91 3.73 7.59
C TYR A 21 13.66 5.22 7.33
N ILE A 22 12.44 5.59 6.91
CA ILE A 22 12.09 6.96 6.53
C ILE A 22 11.25 7.61 7.64
N TYR A 23 10.16 6.97 8.04
CA TYR A 23 9.16 7.55 8.95
C TYR A 23 9.40 7.19 10.43
N LYS A 24 10.34 6.29 10.73
CA LYS A 24 10.71 5.89 12.10
C LYS A 24 9.48 5.42 12.90
N ASN A 25 9.07 6.18 13.92
CA ASN A 25 7.97 5.84 14.82
C ASN A 25 6.80 6.83 14.70
N SER A 26 6.76 7.66 13.65
CA SER A 26 5.70 8.67 13.49
C SER A 26 4.36 8.10 13.02
N ILE A 27 4.37 6.89 12.43
CA ILE A 27 3.18 6.19 11.94
C ILE A 27 2.88 5.01 12.86
N ASP A 28 1.61 4.84 13.23
CA ASP A 28 1.13 3.57 13.80
C ASP A 28 0.90 2.53 12.69
N TYR A 29 1.97 1.84 12.32
CA TYR A 29 1.97 0.82 11.26
C TYR A 29 0.96 -0.32 11.47
N SER A 30 0.49 -0.54 12.71
CA SER A 30 -0.46 -1.61 13.01
C SER A 30 -1.88 -1.34 12.48
N ARG A 31 -2.15 -0.08 12.15
CA ARG A 31 -3.44 0.43 11.65
C ARG A 31 -3.48 0.57 10.14
N VAL A 32 -2.33 0.57 9.47
CA VAL A 32 -2.25 0.75 8.01
C VAL A 32 -2.69 -0.54 7.30
N MET A 33 -3.62 -0.39 6.37
CA MET A 33 -4.11 -1.47 5.51
C MET A 33 -3.72 -1.20 4.06
N VAL A 34 -3.40 -2.27 3.33
CA VAL A 34 -3.15 -2.24 1.88
C VAL A 34 -4.25 -3.03 1.19
N HIS A 35 -4.98 -2.37 0.29
CA HIS A 35 -6.12 -2.92 -0.42
C HIS A 35 -5.73 -3.38 -1.81
N ASN A 36 -6.16 -4.58 -2.16
CA ASN A 36 -6.14 -5.11 -3.52
C ASN A 36 -7.42 -4.70 -4.25
N GLY A 37 -7.60 -3.41 -4.50
CA GLY A 37 -8.86 -2.89 -5.03
C GLY A 37 -8.96 -1.37 -5.09
N SER A 38 -10.06 -0.91 -5.68
CA SER A 38 -10.40 0.51 -5.83
C SER A 38 -10.88 1.13 -4.55
N TYR A 39 -10.46 2.37 -4.31
CA TYR A 39 -11.13 3.26 -3.37
C TYR A 39 -12.42 3.84 -3.98
N PHE A 40 -12.38 4.28 -5.24
CA PHE A 40 -13.53 4.89 -5.89
C PHE A 40 -14.50 3.86 -6.47
N PRO A 41 -15.83 4.10 -6.41
CA PRO A 41 -16.82 3.22 -7.00
C PRO A 41 -16.76 3.26 -8.54
N PHE A 42 -17.43 2.30 -9.17
CA PHE A 42 -17.65 2.26 -10.64
C PHE A 42 -16.38 2.26 -11.51
N GLY A 43 -15.23 1.86 -10.96
CA GLY A 43 -13.97 1.81 -11.72
C GLY A 43 -13.40 3.19 -12.05
N LEU A 44 -13.75 4.21 -11.28
CA LEU A 44 -13.27 5.58 -11.48
C LEU A 44 -11.78 5.78 -11.12
N GLN A 45 -11.17 4.83 -10.42
CA GLN A 45 -9.73 4.84 -10.15
C GLN A 45 -8.99 4.20 -11.32
N ASN A 46 -8.01 4.93 -11.88
CA ASN A 46 -7.19 4.46 -12.98
C ASN A 46 -6.36 3.21 -12.55
N GLU A 47 -6.25 2.22 -13.46
CA GLU A 47 -5.53 0.96 -13.23
C GLU A 47 -4.07 1.12 -12.78
N ASP A 48 -3.43 2.23 -13.16
CA ASP A 48 -2.02 2.51 -12.86
C ASP A 48 -1.88 3.64 -11.82
N THR A 49 -2.90 3.84 -10.98
CA THR A 49 -2.90 4.84 -9.89
C THR A 49 -3.23 4.18 -8.56
N ALA A 50 -2.41 4.48 -7.56
CA ALA A 50 -2.68 4.22 -6.17
C ALA A 50 -3.25 5.47 -5.51
N VAL A 51 -4.05 5.31 -4.47
CA VAL A 51 -4.57 6.42 -3.67
C VAL A 51 -4.53 6.06 -2.19
N THR A 52 -4.29 7.06 -1.34
CA THR A 52 -4.19 6.90 0.11
C THR A 52 -5.00 7.99 0.85
N PRO A 53 -6.33 7.95 0.80
CA PRO A 53 -7.18 9.06 1.22
C PRO A 53 -7.49 9.11 2.73
N ASN A 54 -7.30 8.00 3.45
CA ASN A 54 -7.80 7.79 4.81
C ASN A 54 -6.80 7.04 5.72
N GLY A 55 -5.51 7.12 5.39
CA GLY A 55 -4.45 6.37 6.08
C GLY A 55 -4.35 4.88 5.68
N GLU A 56 -5.16 4.44 4.71
CA GLU A 56 -5.06 3.13 4.08
C GLU A 56 -4.73 3.29 2.59
N ILE A 57 -4.00 2.33 2.03
CA ILE A 57 -3.43 2.43 0.68
C ILE A 57 -4.22 1.53 -0.28
N TYR A 58 -4.67 2.07 -1.40
CA TYR A 58 -5.49 1.37 -2.38
C TYR A 58 -4.73 1.23 -3.70
N PHE A 59 -4.21 0.03 -3.96
CA PHE A 59 -3.64 -0.32 -5.25
C PHE A 59 -4.65 -1.08 -6.09
N MET A 60 -4.73 -0.72 -7.38
CA MET A 60 -5.45 -1.52 -8.36
C MET A 60 -4.89 -2.94 -8.44
N PRO A 61 -5.71 -3.96 -8.70
CA PRO A 61 -5.25 -5.36 -8.70
C PRO A 61 -4.07 -5.65 -9.65
N LYS A 62 -3.95 -4.89 -10.74
CA LYS A 62 -2.81 -4.95 -11.67
C LYS A 62 -1.48 -4.54 -11.03
N ARG A 63 -1.51 -3.63 -10.06
CA ARG A 63 -0.34 -3.05 -9.38
C ARG A 63 -0.15 -3.53 -7.95
N PHE A 64 -1.16 -4.14 -7.35
CA PHE A 64 -1.07 -4.74 -6.03
C PHE A 64 0.03 -5.81 -5.96
N LYS A 65 0.72 -5.84 -4.83
CA LYS A 65 1.72 -6.86 -4.47
C LYS A 65 1.41 -7.39 -3.07
N GLU A 66 1.68 -8.67 -2.84
CA GLU A 66 1.56 -9.26 -1.50
C GLU A 66 2.60 -8.70 -0.52
N ASP A 67 3.75 -8.27 -1.03
CA ASP A 67 4.79 -7.63 -0.26
C ASP A 67 5.59 -6.68 -1.15
N PHE A 68 5.40 -5.38 -0.96
CA PHE A 68 6.11 -4.36 -1.72
C PHE A 68 7.60 -4.29 -1.36
N SER A 69 8.02 -4.73 -0.17
CA SER A 69 9.43 -4.62 0.24
C SER A 69 10.37 -5.56 -0.51
N ILE A 70 9.83 -6.61 -1.14
CA ILE A 70 10.60 -7.54 -1.99
C ILE A 70 10.32 -7.33 -3.48
N ALA A 71 9.55 -6.30 -3.84
CA ALA A 71 9.29 -5.93 -5.22
C ALA A 71 10.50 -5.21 -5.84
N ASN A 72 10.40 -4.85 -7.12
CA ASN A 72 11.43 -4.04 -7.76
C ASN A 72 11.52 -2.64 -7.13
N ALA A 73 12.61 -1.92 -7.41
CA ALA A 73 12.86 -0.61 -6.82
C ALA A 73 11.76 0.43 -7.12
N ASN A 74 11.12 0.37 -8.29
CA ASN A 74 10.04 1.31 -8.64
C ASN A 74 8.79 1.04 -7.81
N ASP A 75 8.42 -0.23 -7.63
CA ASP A 75 7.27 -0.62 -6.80
C ASP A 75 7.53 -0.33 -5.32
N GLN A 76 8.76 -0.55 -4.83
CA GLN A 76 9.18 -0.14 -3.48
C GLN A 76 9.07 1.38 -3.29
N HIS A 77 9.58 2.16 -4.24
CA HIS A 77 9.47 3.62 -4.23
C HIS A 77 8.00 4.05 -4.20
N TRP A 78 7.17 3.48 -5.06
CA TRP A 78 5.76 3.83 -5.12
C TRP A 78 5.02 3.53 -3.81
N PHE A 79 5.27 2.36 -3.22
CA PHE A 79 4.74 2.05 -1.89
C PHE A 79 5.19 3.05 -0.81
N ILE A 80 6.47 3.43 -0.81
CA ILE A 80 6.99 4.46 0.10
C ILE A 80 6.33 5.83 -0.16
N HIS A 81 6.11 6.20 -1.41
CA HIS A 81 5.38 7.42 -1.75
C HIS A 81 3.98 7.41 -1.14
N GLU A 82 3.23 6.30 -1.25
CA GLU A 82 1.90 6.19 -0.63
C GLU A 82 1.97 6.25 0.90
N MET A 83 2.99 5.67 1.52
CA MET A 83 3.24 5.81 2.96
C MET A 83 3.51 7.26 3.39
N ALA A 84 3.98 8.13 2.49
CA ALA A 84 4.13 9.56 2.77
C ALA A 84 2.79 10.27 2.93
N HIS A 85 1.71 9.78 2.30
CA HIS A 85 0.35 10.30 2.51
C HIS A 85 -0.28 9.77 3.79
N VAL A 86 0.22 8.65 4.34
CA VAL A 86 -0.19 8.12 5.65
C VAL A 86 0.42 8.93 6.81
N TRP A 87 1.65 9.41 6.63
CA TRP A 87 2.40 10.22 7.60
C TRP A 87 1.86 11.66 7.70
#